data_AF-A0A3S1WXH7-F1
#
_entry.id   AF-A0A3S1WXH7-F1
#
_cell.length_a   1.000
_cell.length_b   1.000
_cell.length_c   1.000
_cell.angle_alpha   90.00
_cell.angle_beta   90.00
_cell.angle_gamma   90.00
#
_symmetry.space_group_name_H-M   'P 1'
#
loop_
_entity.id
_entity.type
_entity.pdbx_description
1 polymer ?
#
loop_
_entity_poly.entity_id
_entity_poly.type
_entity_poly.pdbx_seq_one_letter_code
_entity_poly.pdbx_strand_id
1 'polypeptide(L)'
;VDVSRWQGNVNWDKLRAQGANFAYIKATDGGDHLDPMFMKNWRNADAAGLKRGAYHFFYWCRTAGEQADWFIRNVPRVEGALPPVIDVEWNGESSCKRRPSREKVLEKMQVFMDKLERYYGQRPIIYT
;
A
#
# COMPACT_ATOMS: atom_id res chain seq x y z
N VAL A 1 1.08 12.07 5.58
CA VAL A 1 2.17 11.21 6.11
C VAL A 1 2.02 9.81 5.54
N ASP A 2 3.04 8.98 5.61
CA ASP A 2 2.92 7.53 5.40
C ASP A 2 3.54 6.77 6.57
N VAL A 3 2.98 5.61 6.90
CA VAL A 3 3.43 4.79 8.04
C VAL A 3 3.38 3.30 7.72
N SER A 4 4.19 2.53 8.45
CA SER A 4 4.25 1.08 8.45
C SER A 4 4.45 0.58 9.89
N ARG A 5 4.74 -0.71 10.08
CA ARG A 5 5.22 -1.25 11.35
C ARG A 5 6.42 -0.51 11.95
N TRP A 6 7.28 0.09 11.13
CA TRP A 6 8.53 0.71 11.58
C TRP A 6 8.31 1.96 12.43
N GLN A 7 7.18 2.64 12.29
CA GLN A 7 6.83 3.79 13.11
C GLN A 7 6.27 3.40 14.50
N GLY A 8 6.03 2.11 14.75
CA GLY A 8 5.52 1.63 16.03
C GLY A 8 4.15 2.20 16.37
N ASN A 9 3.97 2.64 17.62
CA ASN A 9 2.72 3.23 18.09
C ASN A 9 2.61 4.70 17.67
N VAL A 10 1.83 4.97 16.63
CA VAL A 10 1.57 6.32 16.12
C VAL A 10 0.51 7.02 16.97
N ASN A 11 0.78 8.26 17.39
CA ASN A 11 -0.21 9.15 18.01
C ASN A 11 -0.97 9.93 16.92
N TRP A 12 -2.10 9.38 16.50
CA TRP A 12 -2.90 9.89 15.38
C TRP A 12 -3.57 11.23 15.68
N ASP A 13 -4.04 11.45 16.90
CA ASP A 13 -4.64 12.74 17.31
C ASP A 13 -3.62 13.87 17.29
N LYS A 14 -2.39 13.58 17.74
CA LYS A 14 -1.29 14.54 17.64
C LYS A 14 -0.97 14.88 16.19
N LEU A 15 -0.91 13.88 15.29
CA LEU A 15 -0.70 14.13 13.87
C LEU A 15 -1.82 14.99 13.27
N ARG A 16 -3.08 14.72 13.61
CA ARG A 16 -4.23 15.53 13.18
C ARG A 16 -4.08 16.97 13.67
N ALA A 17 -3.81 17.16 14.95
CA ALA A 17 -3.65 18.48 15.58
C ALA A 17 -2.46 19.27 14.98
N GLN A 18 -1.45 18.58 14.46
CA GLN A 18 -0.30 19.17 13.77
C GLN A 18 -0.54 19.42 12.27
N GLY A 19 -1.77 19.23 11.78
CA GLY A 19 -2.16 19.58 10.41
C GLY A 19 -2.11 18.42 9.40
N ALA A 20 -1.89 17.18 9.85
CA ALA A 20 -2.02 16.04 8.95
C ALA A 20 -3.49 15.90 8.50
N ASN A 21 -3.71 15.89 7.19
CA ASN A 21 -5.04 15.74 6.57
C ASN A 21 -5.26 14.33 6.01
N PHE A 22 -4.17 13.60 5.74
CA PHE A 22 -4.24 12.23 5.26
C PHE A 22 -3.04 11.38 5.65
N ALA A 23 -3.23 10.06 5.59
CA ALA A 23 -2.19 9.07 5.76
C ALA A 23 -2.27 7.94 4.73
N TYR A 24 -1.11 7.52 4.21
CA TYR A 24 -0.95 6.22 3.57
C TYR A 24 -0.38 5.21 4.55
N ILE A 25 -0.93 4.01 4.57
CA ILE A 25 -0.60 3.00 5.58
C ILE A 25 -0.16 1.74 4.85
N LYS A 26 1.04 1.24 5.17
CA LYS A 26 1.53 0.00 4.58
C LYS A 26 0.54 -1.11 4.88
N ALA A 27 0.05 -1.76 3.83
CA ALA A 27 -0.83 -2.90 3.97
C ALA A 27 -0.09 -4.20 3.73
N THR A 28 0.49 -4.35 2.54
CA THR A 28 1.10 -5.62 2.15
C THR A 28 2.42 -5.42 1.43
N ASP A 29 3.26 -6.44 1.47
CA ASP A 29 4.45 -6.58 0.63
C ASP A 29 4.48 -7.98 0.00
N GLY A 30 4.75 -8.05 -1.30
CA GLY A 30 4.66 -9.30 -2.04
C GLY A 30 3.26 -9.97 -1.99
N GLY A 31 3.22 -11.29 -1.96
CA GLY A 31 1.98 -12.07 -2.09
C GLY A 31 1.55 -12.78 -0.81
N ASP A 32 2.22 -12.47 0.31
CA ASP A 32 2.23 -13.29 1.51
C ASP A 32 2.51 -12.52 2.81
N HIS A 33 2.94 -11.25 2.74
CA HIS A 33 3.21 -10.46 3.93
C HIS A 33 2.16 -9.36 4.11
N LEU A 34 1.54 -9.36 5.29
CA LEU A 34 0.65 -8.30 5.79
C LEU A 34 1.45 -7.51 6.84
N ASP A 35 1.43 -6.18 6.75
CA ASP A 35 2.00 -5.34 7.80
C ASP A 35 1.19 -5.54 9.09
N PRO A 36 1.81 -6.00 10.19
CA PRO A 36 1.10 -6.34 11.42
C PRO A 36 0.43 -5.12 12.08
N MET A 37 0.85 -3.91 11.73
CA MET A 37 0.28 -2.68 12.24
C MET A 37 -0.81 -2.11 11.32
N PHE A 38 -1.02 -2.68 10.12
CA PHE A 38 -1.94 -2.15 9.12
C PHE A 38 -3.32 -1.86 9.68
N MET A 39 -4.03 -2.89 10.19
CA MET A 39 -5.42 -2.71 10.64
C MET A 39 -5.55 -1.81 11.87
N LYS A 40 -4.53 -1.79 12.76
CA LYS A 40 -4.50 -0.88 13.91
C LYS A 40 -4.34 0.57 13.45
N ASN A 41 -3.37 0.83 12.58
CA ASN A 41 -3.13 2.15 12.00
C ASN A 41 -4.33 2.61 11.16
N TRP A 42 -4.93 1.71 10.37
CA TRP A 42 -6.11 1.96 9.55
C TRP A 42 -7.29 2.45 10.39
N ARG A 43 -7.62 1.77 11.47
CA ARG A 43 -8.73 2.17 12.37
C ARG A 43 -8.42 3.46 13.12
N ASN A 44 -7.20 3.60 13.62
CA ASN A 44 -6.85 4.76 14.45
C ASN A 44 -6.72 6.06 13.63
N ALA A 45 -6.23 5.97 12.38
CA ALA A 45 -6.22 7.12 11.47
C ALA A 45 -7.64 7.62 11.17
N ASP A 46 -8.59 6.68 10.96
CA ASP A 46 -10.00 6.98 10.75
C ASP A 46 -10.63 7.67 11.97
N ALA A 47 -10.39 7.10 13.16
CA ALA A 47 -10.92 7.62 14.42
C ALA A 47 -10.40 9.05 14.73
N ALA A 48 -9.16 9.35 14.34
CA ALA A 48 -8.58 10.69 14.45
C ALA A 48 -9.04 11.66 13.33
N GLY A 49 -9.90 11.21 12.41
CA GLY A 49 -10.46 12.02 11.33
C GLY A 49 -9.52 12.28 10.16
N LEU A 50 -8.48 11.47 9.97
CA LEU A 50 -7.63 11.56 8.78
C LEU A 50 -8.24 10.75 7.63
N LYS A 51 -8.16 11.29 6.41
CA LYS A 51 -8.34 10.46 5.21
C LYS A 51 -7.23 9.42 5.16
N ARG A 52 -7.55 8.18 4.77
CA ARG A 52 -6.59 7.09 4.76
C ARG A 52 -6.61 6.31 3.46
N GLY A 53 -5.43 5.91 3.02
CA GLY A 53 -5.20 5.00 1.90
C GLY A 53 -4.22 3.91 2.31
N ALA A 54 -4.21 2.82 1.56
CA ALA A 54 -3.31 1.70 1.79
C ALA A 54 -2.27 1.66 0.67
N TYR A 55 -1.03 1.30 1.00
CA TYR A 55 0.00 1.08 0.00
C TYR A 55 0.54 -0.35 0.00
N HIS A 56 0.93 -0.81 -1.19
CA HIS A 56 1.54 -2.10 -1.44
C HIS A 56 3.00 -1.94 -1.82
N PHE A 57 3.93 -2.58 -1.10
CA PHE A 57 5.34 -2.58 -1.46
C PHE A 57 5.64 -3.71 -2.46
N PHE A 58 6.03 -3.34 -3.68
CA PHE A 58 6.11 -4.29 -4.79
C PHE A 58 7.32 -5.24 -4.66
N TYR A 59 7.06 -6.54 -4.82
CA TYR A 59 8.08 -7.59 -4.77
C TYR A 59 8.31 -8.20 -6.15
N TRP A 60 9.46 -7.88 -6.74
CA TRP A 60 9.80 -8.18 -8.15
C TRP A 60 9.88 -9.68 -8.48
N CYS A 61 10.01 -10.55 -7.47
CA CYS A 61 10.14 -12.00 -7.64
C CYS A 61 8.82 -12.77 -7.50
N ARG A 62 7.67 -12.07 -7.34
CA ARG A 62 6.33 -12.66 -7.42
C ARG A 62 5.56 -12.18 -8.65
N THR A 63 4.47 -12.85 -8.99
CA THR A 63 3.61 -12.37 -10.08
C THR A 63 2.85 -11.13 -9.63
N ALA A 64 2.47 -10.26 -10.58
CA ALA A 64 1.70 -9.07 -10.24
C ALA A 64 0.26 -9.41 -9.82
N GLY A 65 -0.31 -10.48 -10.40
CA GLY A 65 -1.65 -10.95 -10.08
C GLY A 65 -1.77 -11.43 -8.63
N GLU A 66 -0.83 -12.24 -8.16
CA GLU A 66 -0.81 -12.72 -6.76
C GLU A 66 -0.70 -11.57 -5.77
N GLN A 67 0.15 -10.58 -6.05
CA GLN A 67 0.33 -9.40 -5.20
C GLN A 67 -0.95 -8.58 -5.12
N ALA A 68 -1.62 -8.38 -6.26
CA ALA A 68 -2.90 -7.65 -6.29
C ALA A 68 -3.99 -8.39 -5.52
N ASP A 69 -4.10 -9.71 -5.68
CA ASP A 69 -5.08 -10.53 -4.94
C ASP A 69 -4.79 -10.50 -3.44
N TRP A 70 -3.51 -10.51 -3.05
CA TRP A 70 -3.09 -10.38 -1.67
C TRP A 70 -3.44 -9.01 -1.08
N PHE A 71 -3.22 -7.92 -1.81
CA PHE A 71 -3.64 -6.59 -1.40
C PHE A 71 -5.17 -6.49 -1.24
N ILE A 72 -5.93 -6.96 -2.23
CA ILE A 72 -7.40 -6.98 -2.22
C ILE A 72 -7.96 -7.76 -1.04
N ARG A 73 -7.35 -8.91 -0.72
CA ARG A 73 -7.78 -9.74 0.41
C ARG A 73 -7.62 -9.05 1.77
N ASN A 74 -6.61 -8.20 1.92
CA ASN A 74 -6.22 -7.64 3.21
C ASN A 74 -6.66 -6.17 3.41
N VAL A 75 -6.92 -5.43 2.34
CA VAL A 75 -7.31 -4.03 2.40
C VAL A 75 -8.82 -3.90 2.19
N PRO A 76 -9.58 -3.41 3.19
CA PRO A 76 -11.02 -3.30 3.06
C PRO A 76 -11.40 -2.18 2.07
N ARG A 77 -12.36 -2.47 1.21
CA ARG A 77 -13.02 -1.44 0.38
C ARG A 77 -14.00 -0.67 1.26
N VAL A 78 -13.68 0.59 1.54
CA VAL A 78 -14.54 1.48 2.34
C VAL A 78 -14.71 2.81 1.64
N GLU A 79 -15.90 3.39 1.77
CA GLU A 79 -16.22 4.69 1.19
C GLU A 79 -15.30 5.78 1.75
N GLY A 80 -14.88 6.70 0.89
CA GLY A 80 -14.04 7.84 1.27
C GLY A 80 -12.58 7.50 1.58
N ALA A 81 -12.15 6.24 1.43
CA ALA A 81 -10.73 5.89 1.40
C ALA A 81 -10.04 6.51 0.16
N LEU A 82 -8.77 6.84 0.32
CA LEU A 82 -7.94 7.31 -0.79
C LEU A 82 -7.66 6.16 -1.77
N PRO A 83 -7.36 6.48 -3.05
CA PRO A 83 -6.93 5.47 -4.02
C PRO A 83 -5.77 4.62 -3.47
N PRO A 84 -5.72 3.32 -3.77
CA PRO A 84 -4.61 2.49 -3.33
C PRO A 84 -3.30 2.95 -3.97
N VAL A 85 -2.19 2.78 -3.27
CA VAL A 85 -0.84 3.09 -3.78
C VAL A 85 -0.10 1.81 -4.13
N ILE A 86 0.54 1.79 -5.30
CA ILE A 86 1.59 0.84 -5.64
C ILE A 86 2.95 1.53 -5.42
N ASP A 87 3.73 1.00 -4.50
CA ASP A 87 5.08 1.44 -4.19
C ASP A 87 6.08 0.55 -4.95
N VAL A 88 6.72 1.12 -5.98
CA VAL A 88 7.58 0.41 -6.95
C VAL A 88 9.05 0.82 -6.85
N GLU A 89 9.63 0.69 -5.67
CA GLU A 89 11.05 0.96 -5.46
C GLU A 89 11.96 -0.30 -5.46
N TRP A 90 13.27 -0.08 -5.44
CA TRP A 90 14.27 -1.14 -5.29
C TRP A 90 14.67 -1.27 -3.82
N ASN A 91 14.23 -2.34 -3.17
CA ASN A 91 14.69 -2.66 -1.82
C ASN A 91 16.07 -3.36 -1.84
N GLY A 92 17.12 -2.66 -1.39
CA GLY A 92 18.48 -3.19 -1.28
C GLY A 92 18.61 -4.39 -0.33
N GLU A 93 17.79 -4.45 0.71
CA GLU A 93 17.75 -5.52 1.72
C GLU A 93 16.90 -6.72 1.28
N SER A 94 16.14 -6.60 0.19
CA SER A 94 15.28 -7.68 -0.30
C SER A 94 16.08 -8.90 -0.72
N SER A 95 15.58 -10.10 -0.41
CA SER A 95 16.09 -11.36 -0.97
C SER A 95 15.88 -11.46 -2.49
N CYS A 96 14.91 -10.72 -3.04
CA CYS A 96 14.71 -10.62 -4.48
C CYS A 96 15.71 -9.64 -5.09
N LYS A 97 16.70 -10.19 -5.80
CA LYS A 97 17.69 -9.39 -6.55
C LYS A 97 17.33 -9.21 -8.03
N ARG A 98 16.13 -9.65 -8.45
CA ARG A 98 15.69 -9.57 -9.85
C ARG A 98 15.51 -8.11 -10.28
N ARG A 99 16.17 -7.73 -11.37
CA ARG A 99 15.97 -6.44 -12.05
C ARG A 99 15.37 -6.70 -13.44
N PRO A 100 14.03 -6.83 -13.55
CA PRO A 100 13.37 -7.03 -14.84
C PRO A 100 13.63 -5.86 -15.81
N SER A 101 13.48 -6.12 -17.10
CA SER A 101 13.51 -5.06 -18.12
C SER A 101 12.40 -4.04 -17.89
N ARG A 102 12.57 -2.82 -18.41
CA ARG A 102 11.55 -1.76 -18.36
C ARG A 102 10.19 -2.25 -18.84
N GLU A 103 10.15 -2.95 -19.97
CA GLU A 103 8.92 -3.51 -20.53
C GLU A 103 8.22 -4.44 -19.53
N LYS A 104 8.98 -5.33 -18.89
CA LYS A 104 8.43 -6.28 -17.91
C LYS A 104 8.01 -5.61 -16.60
N VAL A 105 8.68 -4.53 -16.21
CA VAL A 105 8.24 -3.66 -15.09
C VAL A 105 6.88 -3.06 -15.41
N LEU A 106 6.74 -2.39 -16.56
CA LEU A 106 5.50 -1.73 -16.97
C LEU A 106 4.34 -2.72 -17.10
N GLU A 107 4.57 -3.89 -17.73
CA GLU A 107 3.58 -4.96 -17.83
C GLU A 107 3.08 -5.40 -16.44
N LYS A 108 4.02 -5.67 -15.52
CA LYS A 108 3.67 -6.09 -14.15
C LYS A 108 2.90 -5.02 -13.39
N MET A 109 3.32 -3.77 -13.48
CA MET A 109 2.63 -2.65 -12.85
C MET A 109 1.21 -2.51 -13.40
N GLN A 110 1.03 -2.60 -14.72
CA GLN A 110 -0.28 -2.51 -15.35
C GLN A 110 -1.22 -3.61 -14.87
N VAL A 111 -0.76 -4.87 -14.83
CA VAL A 111 -1.56 -6.01 -14.31
C VAL A 111 -2.02 -5.77 -12.87
N PHE A 112 -1.12 -5.28 -12.01
CA PHE A 112 -1.47 -4.98 -10.62
C PHE A 112 -2.48 -3.83 -10.55
N MET A 113 -2.22 -2.73 -11.26
CA MET A 113 -3.06 -1.55 -11.23
C MET A 113 -4.47 -1.81 -11.77
N ASP A 114 -4.60 -2.55 -12.88
CA ASP A 114 -5.89 -2.90 -13.48
C ASP A 114 -6.76 -3.77 -12.57
N LYS A 115 -6.13 -4.66 -11.79
CA LYS A 115 -6.86 -5.46 -10.80
C LYS A 115 -7.39 -4.58 -9.65
N LEU A 116 -6.55 -3.69 -9.14
CA LEU A 116 -6.95 -2.78 -8.07
C LEU A 116 -8.00 -1.78 -8.54
N GLU A 117 -7.84 -1.19 -9.72
CA GLU A 117 -8.79 -0.23 -10.27
C GLU A 117 -10.18 -0.88 -10.45
N ARG A 118 -10.23 -2.11 -10.99
CA ARG A 118 -11.49 -2.86 -11.10
C ARG A 118 -12.14 -3.16 -9.75
N TYR A 119 -11.36 -3.45 -8.71
CA TYR A 119 -11.91 -3.82 -7.40
C TYR A 119 -12.32 -2.61 -6.55
N TYR A 120 -11.45 -1.59 -6.48
CA TYR A 120 -11.66 -0.40 -5.65
C TYR A 120 -12.46 0.70 -6.36
N GLY A 121 -12.51 0.68 -7.70
CA GLY A 121 -13.12 1.74 -8.50
C GLY A 121 -12.29 3.03 -8.55
N GLN A 122 -11.01 2.96 -8.16
CA GLN A 122 -10.08 4.08 -8.12
C GLN A 122 -8.77 3.65 -8.79
N ARG A 123 -8.26 4.47 -9.71
CA ARG A 123 -6.96 4.23 -10.34
C ARG A 123 -5.84 4.35 -9.30
N PRO A 124 -4.97 3.33 -9.14
CA PRO A 124 -3.90 3.40 -8.15
C PRO A 124 -2.91 4.53 -8.40
N ILE A 125 -2.37 5.07 -7.32
CA ILE A 125 -1.28 6.04 -7.35
C ILE A 125 0.05 5.28 -7.38
N ILE A 126 1.00 5.76 -8.18
CA ILE A 126 2.36 5.21 -8.24
C ILE A 126 3.26 6.03 -7.31
N TYR A 127 3.98 5.33 -6.43
CA TYR A 127 5.09 5.86 -5.64
C TYR A 127 6.37 5.12 -6.06
N THR A 128 7.50 5.81 -6.20
CA THR A 128 8.75 5.24 -6.72
C THR A 128 9.99 5.99 -6.27
#